data_AF-A0A2G4H9Z3-F1
#
_entry.id   AF-A0A2G4H9Z3-F1
#
_cell.length_a   1.000
_cell.length_b   1.000
_cell.length_c   1.000
_cell.angle_alpha   90.00
_cell.angle_beta   90.00
_cell.angle_gamma   90.00
#
_symmetry.space_group_name_H-M   'P 1'
#
loop_
_entity.id
_entity.type
_entity.pdbx_description
1 polymer ?
#
loop_
_entity_poly.entity_id
_entity_poly.type
_entity_poly.pdbx_seq_one_letter_code
_entity_poly.pdbx_strand_id
1 'polypeptide(L)'
;MQKLTPVFGWIGLILGLVVCIAAQLPGWGTPIAFLCMLPGFLCASIYVLYSSRYQIVSKWINLGYVGLLLNSTPIIMLLYFQFTK
;
A
#
# COMPACT_ATOMS: atom_id res chain seq x y z
N MET A 1 -6.57 -17.66 11.25
CA MET A 1 -6.02 -16.46 10.59
C MET A 1 -7.07 -15.41 10.19
N GLN A 2 -8.36 -15.75 10.04
CA GLN A 2 -9.43 -14.78 9.69
C GLN A 2 -9.49 -13.51 10.58
N LYS A 3 -9.24 -13.62 11.89
CA LYS A 3 -9.24 -12.45 12.80
C LYS A 3 -8.06 -11.50 12.60
N LEU A 4 -6.93 -12.01 12.10
CA LEU A 4 -5.72 -11.22 11.83
C LEU A 4 -5.75 -10.59 10.43
N THR A 5 -6.55 -11.13 9.51
CA THR A 5 -6.74 -10.59 8.16
C THR A 5 -7.04 -9.09 8.18
N PRO A 6 -8.07 -8.56 8.88
CA PRO A 6 -8.33 -7.12 8.91
C PRO A 6 -7.13 -6.29 9.41
N VAL A 7 -6.32 -6.82 10.33
CA VAL A 7 -5.13 -6.13 10.85
C VAL A 7 -4.10 -5.89 9.74
N PHE A 8 -3.84 -6.90 8.89
CA PHE A 8 -2.94 -6.73 7.74
C PHE A 8 -3.46 -5.70 6.73
N GLY A 9 -4.77 -5.61 6.53
CA GLY A 9 -5.38 -4.60 5.67
C GLY A 9 -5.17 -3.19 6.20
N TRP A 10 -5.39 -2.97 7.50
CA TRP A 10 -5.15 -1.68 8.14
C TRP A 10 -3.66 -1.29 8.15
N ILE A 11 -2.76 -2.24 8.43
CA ILE A 11 -1.31 -1.99 8.37
C ILE A 11 -0.90 -1.56 6.96
N GLY A 12 -1.37 -2.27 5.93
CA GLY A 12 -1.08 -1.93 4.54
C GLY A 12 -1.59 -0.54 4.15
N LEU A 13 -2.77 -0.15 4.64
CA LEU A 13 -3.35 1.17 4.39
C LEU A 13 -2.59 2.29 5.10
N ILE A 14 -2.25 2.10 6.39
CA ILE A 14 -1.50 3.10 7.18
C ILE A 14 -0.11 3.31 6.57
N LEU A 15 0.60 2.23 6.25
CA LEU A 15 1.89 2.32 5.57
C LEU A 15 1.75 2.98 4.20
N GLY A 16 0.70 2.65 3.44
CA GLY A 16 0.41 3.31 2.18
C GLY A 16 0.19 4.82 2.31
N LEU A 17 -0.51 5.29 3.34
CA LEU A 17 -0.67 6.72 3.62
C LEU A 17 0.66 7.39 3.94
N VAL A 18 1.48 6.77 4.79
CA VAL A 18 2.83 7.27 5.12
C VAL A 18 3.69 7.37 3.86
N VAL A 19 3.63 6.34 3.01
CA VAL A 19 4.34 6.30 1.73
C VAL A 19 3.88 7.43 0.80
N CYS A 20 2.58 7.66 0.68
CA CYS A 20 2.02 8.73 -0.14
C CYS A 20 2.50 10.13 0.30
N ILE A 21 2.49 10.38 1.61
CA ILE A 21 2.95 11.66 2.18
C ILE A 21 4.47 11.79 2.02
N ALA A 22 5.23 10.74 2.35
CA ALA A 22 6.68 10.75 2.26
C ALA A 22 7.18 10.91 0.82
N ALA A 23 6.49 10.33 -0.17
CA ALA A 23 6.86 10.45 -1.58
C ALA A 23 6.78 11.89 -2.12
N GLN A 24 5.96 12.76 -1.51
CA GLN A 24 5.83 14.16 -1.89
C GLN A 24 6.85 15.08 -1.21
N LEU A 25 7.51 14.60 -0.15
CA LEU A 25 8.45 15.41 0.63
C LEU A 25 9.85 15.41 -0.04
N PRO A 26 10.46 16.60 -0.25
CA PRO A 26 11.80 16.68 -0.80
C PRO A 26 12.86 16.14 0.18
N GLY A 27 13.97 15.66 -0.38
CA GLY A 27 15.11 15.15 0.40
C GLY A 27 14.90 13.70 0.88
N TRP A 28 14.80 13.51 2.20
CA TRP A 28 14.71 12.18 2.82
C TRP A 28 13.34 11.50 2.68
N GLY A 29 12.33 12.20 2.15
CA GLY A 29 10.99 11.64 1.94
C GLY A 29 10.98 10.44 1.00
N THR A 30 11.68 10.53 -0.13
CA THR A 30 11.75 9.48 -1.15
C THR A 30 12.31 8.14 -0.62
N PRO A 31 13.48 8.09 0.04
CA PRO A 31 14.00 6.81 0.57
C PRO A 31 13.11 6.23 1.68
N ILE A 32 12.48 7.07 2.51
CA ILE A 32 11.52 6.62 3.52
C ILE A 32 10.28 6.00 2.85
N ALA A 33 9.78 6.62 1.78
CA ALA A 33 8.66 6.10 1.00
C ALA A 33 8.99 4.71 0.40
N PHE A 34 10.21 4.50 -0.11
CA PHE A 34 10.64 3.19 -0.61
C PHE A 34 10.77 2.13 0.49
N LEU A 35 11.29 2.50 1.66
CA LEU A 35 11.41 1.57 2.79
C LEU A 35 10.05 1.14 3.34
N CYS A 36 9.08 2.06 3.40
CA CYS A 36 7.73 1.76 3.89
C CYS A 36 6.85 1.09 2.82
N MET A 37 7.14 1.28 1.54
CA MET A 37 6.40 0.71 0.42
C MET A 37 6.42 -0.82 0.45
N LEU A 38 7.60 -1.46 0.56
CA LEU A 38 7.72 -2.92 0.51
C LEU A 38 6.90 -3.65 1.59
N PRO A 39 7.03 -3.30 2.90
CA PRO A 39 6.23 -3.95 3.94
C PRO A 39 4.73 -3.63 3.82
N GLY A 40 4.37 -2.41 3.40
CA GLY A 40 2.98 -2.03 3.18
C GLY A 40 2.34 -2.79 2.02
N PHE A 41 3.07 -2.95 0.90
CA PHE A 41 2.65 -3.71 -0.26
C PHE A 41 2.49 -5.20 0.05
N LEU A 42 3.41 -5.80 0.81
CA LEU A 42 3.30 -7.18 1.25
C LEU A 42 2.07 -7.39 2.15
N CYS A 43 1.85 -6.51 3.13
CA CYS A 43 0.70 -6.60 4.03
C CYS A 43 -0.62 -6.46 3.28
N ALA A 44 -0.71 -5.50 2.34
CA ALA A 44 -1.88 -5.32 1.49
C ALA A 44 -2.11 -6.52 0.56
N SER A 45 -1.06 -7.09 -0.02
CA SER A 45 -1.13 -8.30 -0.86
C SER A 45 -1.63 -9.52 -0.08
N ILE A 46 -1.10 -9.72 1.13
CA ILE A 46 -1.54 -10.77 2.05
C ILE A 46 -3.02 -10.59 2.39
N TYR A 47 -3.46 -9.37 2.67
CA TYR A 47 -4.87 -9.07 2.93
C TYR A 47 -5.75 -9.41 1.73
N VAL A 48 -5.36 -9.00 0.51
CA VAL A 48 -6.13 -9.30 -0.71
C VAL A 48 -6.26 -10.81 -0.91
N LEU A 49 -5.15 -11.55 -0.80
CA LEU A 49 -5.12 -13.02 -0.94
C LEU A 49 -6.04 -13.72 0.08
N TYR A 50 -6.04 -13.27 1.33
CA TYR A 50 -6.92 -13.86 2.34
C TYR A 50 -8.37 -13.38 2.19
N SER A 51 -8.60 -12.13 1.79
CA SER A 51 -9.95 -11.61 1.58
C SER A 51 -10.67 -12.33 0.43
N SER A 52 -9.94 -12.69 -0.63
CA SER A 52 -10.48 -13.44 -1.78
C SER A 52 -10.75 -14.90 -1.43
N ARG A 53 -9.89 -15.54 -0.61
CA ARG A 53 -10.10 -16.93 -0.17
C ARG A 53 -11.23 -17.08 0.85
N TYR A 54 -11.42 -16.11 1.74
CA TYR A 54 -12.42 -16.21 2.82
C TYR A 54 -13.75 -15.50 2.49
N GLN A 55 -13.94 -15.02 1.26
CA GLN A 55 -15.10 -14.22 0.84
C GLN A 55 -15.45 -13.15 1.89
N ILE A 56 -14.45 -12.37 2.31
CA ILE A 56 -14.69 -11.28 3.25
C ILE A 56 -15.50 -10.22 2.48
N VAL A 57 -16.82 -10.28 2.64
CA VAL A 57 -17.80 -9.42 1.97
C VAL A 57 -17.62 -7.98 2.47
N SER A 58 -16.67 -7.25 1.89
CA SER A 58 -16.63 -5.80 1.98
C SER A 58 -17.57 -5.25 0.91
N LYS A 59 -18.67 -4.64 1.33
CA LYS A 59 -19.78 -4.25 0.45
C LYS A 59 -19.42 -3.15 -0.55
N TRP A 60 -18.33 -2.39 -0.40
CA TRP A 60 -18.04 -1.23 -1.26
C TRP A 60 -16.55 -1.04 -1.64
N ILE A 61 -15.58 -1.21 -0.73
CA ILE A 61 -14.16 -0.99 -1.03
C ILE A 61 -13.30 -2.01 -0.26
N ASN A 62 -12.43 -2.74 -0.97
CA ASN A 62 -11.49 -3.66 -0.34
C ASN A 62 -10.24 -2.87 0.10
N LEU A 63 -10.02 -2.81 1.42
CA LEU A 63 -8.91 -2.08 2.05
C LEU A 63 -7.54 -2.49 1.49
N GLY A 64 -7.39 -3.75 1.06
CA GLY A 64 -6.16 -4.23 0.43
C GLY A 64 -5.88 -3.59 -0.92
N TYR A 65 -6.89 -3.42 -1.77
CA TYR A 65 -6.69 -2.75 -3.06
C TYR A 65 -6.31 -1.28 -2.88
N VAL A 66 -6.91 -0.60 -1.90
CA VAL A 66 -6.53 0.78 -1.54
C VAL A 66 -5.10 0.82 -1.02
N GLY A 67 -4.73 -0.10 -0.12
CA GLY A 67 -3.36 -0.22 0.37
C GLY A 67 -2.35 -0.50 -0.77
N LEU A 68 -2.68 -1.37 -1.73
CA LEU A 68 -1.83 -1.65 -2.89
C LEU A 68 -1.64 -0.41 -3.77
N LEU A 69 -2.70 0.35 -4.04
CA LEU A 69 -2.62 1.60 -4.79
C LEU A 69 -1.73 2.63 -4.08
N LEU A 70 -1.94 2.84 -2.77
CA LEU A 70 -1.16 3.80 -2.00
C LEU A 70 0.31 3.39 -1.85
N ASN A 71 0.61 2.10 -1.72
CA ASN A 71 2.00 1.64 -1.64
C ASN A 71 2.68 1.62 -3.01
N SER A 72 1.95 1.61 -4.13
CA SER A 72 2.56 1.67 -5.47
C SER A 72 2.85 3.09 -5.96
N THR A 73 2.39 4.12 -5.24
CA THR A 73 2.61 5.54 -5.55
C THR A 73 4.08 5.93 -5.80
N PRO A 74 5.08 5.46 -5.02
CA PRO A 74 6.49 5.80 -5.27
C PRO A 74 7.01 5.25 -6.59
N ILE A 75 6.58 4.05 -7.00
CA ILE A 75 6.92 3.48 -8.30
C ILE A 75 6.29 4.32 -9.41
N ILE A 76 5.01 4.67 -9.29
CA ILE A 76 4.30 5.49 -10.28
C ILE A 76 4.99 6.86 -10.43
N MET A 77 5.39 7.48 -9.33
CA MET A 77 6.16 8.74 -9.36
C MET A 77 7.54 8.57 -10.00
N LEU A 78 8.28 7.50 -9.70
CA LEU A 78 9.56 7.23 -10.37
C LEU A 78 9.38 7.10 -11.88
N LEU A 79 8.39 6.32 -12.33
CA LEU A 79 8.11 6.14 -13.75
C LEU A 79 7.71 7.47 -14.38
N TYR A 80 6.83 8.25 -13.74
CA TYR A 80 6.46 9.57 -14.20
C TYR A 80 7.68 10.48 -14.37
N PHE A 81 8.54 10.61 -13.36
CA PHE A 81 9.74 11.45 -13.46
C PHE A 81 10.79 10.93 -14.45
N GLN A 82 10.83 9.61 -14.70
CA GLN A 82 11.72 9.01 -15.69
C GLN A 82 11.23 9.24 -17.13
N PHE A 83 9.92 9.21 -17.37
CA PHE A 83 9.34 9.38 -18.72
C PHE A 83 8.98 10.83 -19.08
N THR A 84 8.89 11.73 -18.11
CA THR A 84 8.60 13.17 -18.34
C THR A 84 9.88 14.01 -18.47
N LYS A 85 11.06 13.37 -18.38
CA LYS A 85 12.36 13.93 -18.76
C LYS A 85 12.72 13.47 -20.17
#